data_AF-A0A0L0LB85-F1
#
_entry.id   AF-A0A0L0LB85-F1
#
_cell.length_a   1.000
_cell.length_b   1.000
_cell.length_c   1.000
_cell.angle_alpha   90.00
_cell.angle_beta   90.00
_cell.angle_gamma   90.00
#
_symmetry.space_group_name_H-M   'P 1'
#
loop_
_entity.id
_entity.type
_entity.pdbx_description
1 polymer ?
#
loop_
_entity_poly.entity_id
_entity_poly.type
_entity_poly.pdbx_seq_one_letter_code
_entity_poly.pdbx_strand_id
1 'polypeptide(L)'
;MKKLFSVLTILSLVMFMAPISTHAVGTDWDVRGTYVWNVFGTYFHDFVIDVQDANGSFSGHAGYPAGGAPYDQVGQTTETVTGVVDGSNISFHVVYNGPYAQGSTFDMTGTIDSDGTISGTVPWQWSLDGHKAIKDTDHDGVTDGQDFCPLTGSDISWDESWGANRWQVQDGVWWQNKVKKGIKTPTASVNTIDYTYGCNGHQILEMLNSTFGSVMNGHLKYGLSSSVLEDFHKDLADGVLDGMYYLETVTVPANGASPVSSSNSFLVGHNYVLKASGTANAGDGIAFDADYSFRTGSSVDWTDAVSTYESYTDQLLDLKVNGGSVNWGGYSSLHSYSYEFAGLGSPVSFQVYDVYYPNNTGNLTVDIYAKI
;
A
#
# COMPACT_ATOMS: atom_id res chain seq x y z
N MET A 1 70.14 -32.66 32.98
CA MET A 1 69.33 -33.43 32.01
C MET A 1 68.08 -33.96 32.70
N LYS A 2 66.97 -33.23 32.66
CA LYS A 2 65.65 -33.70 33.12
C LYS A 2 64.67 -33.53 31.96
N LYS A 3 64.07 -34.63 31.54
CA LYS A 3 63.22 -34.79 30.35
C LYS A 3 61.86 -34.13 30.55
N LEU A 4 61.41 -33.42 29.53
CA LEU A 4 60.01 -33.01 29.31
C LEU A 4 59.12 -34.25 29.23
N PHE A 5 57.97 -34.21 29.90
CA PHE A 5 56.78 -34.98 29.53
C PHE A 5 55.67 -33.98 29.23
N SER A 6 55.31 -33.88 27.95
CA SER A 6 54.16 -33.13 27.48
C SER A 6 52.94 -34.04 27.56
N VAL A 7 51.94 -33.66 28.37
CA VAL A 7 50.66 -34.35 28.46
C VAL A 7 49.75 -33.73 27.40
N LEU A 8 49.45 -34.50 26.35
CA LEU A 8 48.49 -34.14 25.31
C LEU A 8 47.09 -34.56 25.78
N THR A 9 46.28 -33.60 26.20
CA THR A 9 44.88 -33.82 26.55
C THR A 9 44.03 -33.75 25.28
N ILE A 10 43.50 -34.88 24.84
CA ILE A 10 42.51 -34.95 23.74
C ILE A 10 41.16 -34.54 24.32
N LEU A 11 40.69 -33.34 23.96
CA LEU A 11 39.37 -32.84 24.30
C LEU A 11 38.37 -33.38 23.26
N SER A 12 37.59 -34.40 23.62
CA SER A 12 36.47 -34.87 22.80
C SER A 12 35.33 -33.86 22.83
N LEU A 13 35.16 -33.13 21.73
CA LEU A 13 34.03 -32.24 21.47
C LEU A 13 32.80 -33.10 21.15
N VAL A 14 31.94 -33.33 22.14
CA VAL A 14 30.60 -33.88 21.93
C VAL A 14 29.73 -32.75 21.38
N MET A 15 29.53 -32.72 20.06
CA MET A 15 28.51 -31.85 19.45
C MET A 15 27.13 -32.38 19.84
N PHE A 16 26.49 -31.71 20.80
CA PHE A 16 25.04 -31.79 20.94
C PHE A 16 24.42 -31.08 19.74
N MET A 17 23.93 -31.84 18.76
CA MET A 17 23.00 -31.28 17.80
C MET A 17 21.71 -30.99 18.55
N ALA A 18 21.47 -29.71 18.84
CA ALA A 18 20.14 -29.26 19.21
C ALA A 18 19.18 -29.65 18.07
N PRO A 19 17.97 -30.15 18.37
CA PRO A 19 16.98 -30.39 17.33
C PRO A 19 16.76 -29.07 16.59
N ILE A 20 17.01 -29.07 15.28
CA ILE A 20 16.63 -27.97 14.39
C ILE A 20 15.11 -27.90 14.51
N SER A 21 14.61 -26.83 15.11
CA SER A 21 13.20 -26.48 15.04
C SER A 21 12.93 -26.18 13.57
N THR A 22 12.38 -27.16 12.85
CA THR A 22 11.79 -26.91 11.53
C THR A 22 10.56 -26.04 11.80
N HIS A 23 10.73 -24.72 11.71
CA HIS A 23 9.58 -23.85 11.52
C HIS A 23 8.83 -24.39 10.31
N ALA A 24 7.55 -24.70 10.50
CA ALA A 24 6.69 -25.01 9.38
C ALA A 24 6.87 -23.85 8.40
N VAL A 25 7.32 -24.15 7.19
CA VAL A 25 7.41 -23.15 6.14
C VAL A 25 5.96 -22.69 5.95
N GLY A 26 5.71 -21.41 6.21
CA GLY A 26 4.40 -20.82 5.96
C GLY A 26 4.00 -21.07 4.52
N THR A 27 2.70 -21.05 4.24
CA THR A 27 2.23 -21.24 2.87
C THR A 27 2.28 -19.90 2.15
N ASP A 28 2.91 -19.85 0.98
CA ASP A 28 3.01 -18.63 0.16
C ASP A 28 1.67 -18.08 -0.36
N TRP A 29 0.54 -18.65 0.06
CA TRP A 29 -0.78 -18.32 -0.46
C TRP A 29 -1.72 -17.95 0.67
N ASP A 30 -2.24 -16.72 0.60
CA ASP A 30 -3.44 -16.30 1.31
C ASP A 30 -4.67 -16.80 0.56
N VAL A 31 -5.43 -17.69 1.21
CA VAL A 31 -6.67 -18.26 0.70
C VAL A 31 -7.90 -17.73 1.44
N ARG A 32 -7.77 -16.64 2.18
CA ARG A 32 -8.93 -15.95 2.77
C ARG A 32 -9.77 -15.31 1.68
N GLY A 33 -11.08 -15.30 1.89
CA GLY A 33 -12.03 -14.66 0.96
C GLY A 33 -13.28 -15.48 0.74
N THR A 34 -14.13 -14.96 -0.13
CA THR A 34 -15.38 -15.61 -0.54
C THR A 34 -15.15 -16.35 -1.84
N TYR A 35 -15.77 -17.49 -2.03
CA TYR A 35 -15.53 -18.30 -3.20
C TYR A 35 -16.81 -19.00 -3.60
N VAL A 36 -16.94 -19.31 -4.89
CA VAL A 36 -18.07 -20.08 -5.42
C VAL A 36 -17.54 -21.37 -6.01
N TRP A 37 -18.10 -22.49 -5.56
CA TRP A 37 -17.79 -23.83 -6.05
C TRP A 37 -18.86 -24.34 -6.98
N ASN A 38 -18.48 -24.69 -8.20
CA ASN A 38 -19.31 -25.48 -9.10
C ASN A 38 -19.15 -26.97 -8.79
N VAL A 39 -20.24 -27.60 -8.38
CA VAL A 39 -20.27 -28.98 -7.93
C VAL A 39 -20.85 -29.86 -9.05
N PHE A 40 -19.99 -30.73 -9.61
CA PHE A 40 -20.27 -31.58 -10.78
C PHE A 40 -20.73 -30.84 -12.05
N GLY A 41 -20.52 -29.53 -12.15
CA GLY A 41 -21.11 -28.75 -13.26
C GLY A 41 -22.62 -28.54 -13.13
N THR A 42 -23.21 -28.84 -11.97
CA THR A 42 -24.67 -28.95 -11.80
C THR A 42 -25.27 -28.00 -10.78
N TYR A 43 -24.54 -27.63 -9.73
CA TYR A 43 -25.03 -26.73 -8.70
C TYR A 43 -23.88 -26.00 -8.01
N PHE A 44 -24.20 -24.91 -7.30
CA PHE A 44 -23.20 -24.04 -6.70
C PHE A 44 -23.30 -24.01 -5.18
N HIS A 45 -22.14 -24.04 -4.54
CA HIS A 45 -21.95 -23.65 -3.14
C HIS A 45 -21.20 -22.33 -3.13
N ASP A 46 -21.41 -21.50 -2.11
CA ASP A 46 -20.46 -20.47 -1.76
C ASP A 46 -19.83 -20.78 -0.40
N PHE A 47 -18.59 -20.38 -0.23
CA PHE A 47 -17.86 -20.52 1.02
C PHE A 47 -17.00 -19.30 1.29
N VAL A 48 -16.81 -19.02 2.56
CA VAL A 48 -15.98 -17.93 3.07
C VAL A 48 -14.91 -18.56 3.95
N ILE A 49 -13.65 -18.36 3.59
CA ILE A 49 -12.51 -18.67 4.46
C ILE A 49 -12.26 -17.45 5.33
N ASP A 50 -12.59 -17.57 6.61
CA ASP A 50 -12.54 -16.47 7.58
C ASP A 50 -11.14 -16.31 8.19
N VAL A 51 -10.47 -17.45 8.44
CA VAL A 51 -9.21 -17.50 9.20
C VAL A 51 -8.24 -18.42 8.47
N GLN A 52 -7.01 -17.95 8.31
CA GLN A 52 -5.86 -18.77 7.93
C GLN A 52 -4.72 -18.50 8.91
N ASP A 53 -4.19 -19.57 9.48
CA ASP A 53 -3.06 -19.56 10.39
C ASP A 53 -1.75 -19.56 9.61
N ALA A 54 -0.66 -19.10 10.23
CA ALA A 54 0.67 -19.06 9.63
C ALA A 54 1.22 -20.43 9.19
N ASN A 55 0.66 -21.53 9.71
CA ASN A 55 1.03 -22.89 9.30
C ASN A 55 0.24 -23.39 8.07
N GLY A 56 -0.54 -22.52 7.42
CA GLY A 56 -1.37 -22.87 6.27
C GLY A 56 -2.74 -23.48 6.60
N SER A 57 -3.03 -23.75 7.88
CA SER A 57 -4.35 -24.25 8.29
C SER A 57 -5.38 -23.13 8.15
N PHE A 58 -6.57 -23.45 7.67
CA PHE A 58 -7.65 -22.47 7.54
C PHE A 58 -8.99 -23.02 8.00
N SER A 59 -9.90 -22.11 8.33
CA SER A 59 -11.29 -22.43 8.66
C SER A 59 -12.25 -21.39 8.11
N GLY A 60 -13.48 -21.83 7.90
CA GLY A 60 -14.51 -21.03 7.26
C GLY A 60 -15.89 -21.67 7.35
N HIS A 61 -16.84 -21.04 6.65
CA HIS A 61 -18.21 -21.49 6.55
C HIS A 61 -18.64 -21.54 5.08
N ALA A 62 -19.56 -22.45 4.78
CA ALA A 62 -20.09 -22.61 3.43
C ALA A 62 -21.58 -22.89 3.46
N GLY A 63 -22.21 -22.86 2.29
CA GLY A 63 -23.59 -23.28 2.17
C GLY A 63 -24.10 -23.53 0.78
N TYR A 64 -25.25 -24.18 0.76
CA TYR A 64 -25.99 -24.58 -0.43
C TYR A 64 -27.49 -24.24 -0.30
N PRO A 65 -28.17 -23.83 -1.38
CA PRO A 65 -27.58 -23.32 -2.62
C PRO A 65 -26.76 -22.05 -2.37
N ALA A 66 -25.86 -21.75 -3.29
CA ALA A 66 -25.08 -20.52 -3.22
C ALA A 66 -25.97 -19.28 -3.07
N GLY A 67 -25.62 -18.38 -2.15
CA GLY A 67 -26.43 -17.20 -1.82
C GLY A 67 -25.88 -16.27 -0.74
N GLY A 68 -24.70 -16.56 -0.18
CA GLY A 68 -24.10 -15.77 0.90
C GLY A 68 -24.62 -16.16 2.28
N ALA A 69 -23.75 -16.10 3.28
CA ALA A 69 -24.11 -16.26 4.68
C ALA A 69 -25.05 -15.13 5.17
N PRO A 70 -25.89 -15.37 6.21
CA PRO A 70 -26.05 -16.62 6.96
C PRO A 70 -27.09 -17.52 6.28
N TYR A 71 -26.75 -18.76 5.93
CA TYR A 71 -27.65 -19.69 5.22
C TYR A 71 -28.84 -20.17 6.08
N ASP A 72 -29.75 -19.25 6.40
CA ASP A 72 -30.85 -19.39 7.36
C ASP A 72 -32.21 -19.63 6.69
N GLN A 73 -32.26 -19.67 5.36
CA GLN A 73 -33.48 -19.87 4.61
C GLN A 73 -33.88 -21.35 4.58
N VAL A 74 -35.20 -21.60 4.55
CA VAL A 74 -35.74 -22.95 4.42
C VAL A 74 -35.22 -23.59 3.13
N GLY A 75 -34.56 -24.74 3.26
CA GLY A 75 -33.97 -25.47 2.14
C GLY A 75 -32.47 -25.19 1.95
N GLN A 76 -31.88 -24.28 2.74
CA GLN A 76 -30.43 -24.11 2.76
C GLN A 76 -29.73 -25.10 3.68
N THR A 77 -28.50 -25.46 3.32
CA THR A 77 -27.59 -26.27 4.11
C THR A 77 -26.41 -25.39 4.51
N THR A 78 -26.12 -25.31 5.80
CA THR A 78 -24.87 -24.74 6.32
C THR A 78 -23.79 -25.81 6.35
N GLU A 79 -22.55 -25.41 6.13
CA GLU A 79 -21.37 -26.25 6.08
C GLU A 79 -20.24 -25.60 6.88
N THR A 80 -19.44 -26.43 7.56
CA THR A 80 -18.17 -26.00 8.16
C THR A 80 -17.04 -26.43 7.26
N VAL A 81 -16.13 -25.51 6.95
CA VAL A 81 -14.95 -25.77 6.13
C VAL A 81 -13.71 -25.65 7.00
N THR A 82 -12.84 -26.64 6.93
CA THR A 82 -11.48 -26.58 7.45
C THR A 82 -10.52 -27.05 6.37
N GLY A 83 -9.25 -26.71 6.47
CA GLY A 83 -8.31 -27.16 5.46
C GLY A 83 -6.88 -26.75 5.75
N VAL A 84 -5.99 -27.11 4.83
CA VAL A 84 -4.57 -26.81 4.90
C VAL A 84 -4.08 -26.48 3.49
N VAL A 85 -3.34 -25.39 3.36
CA VAL A 85 -2.49 -25.09 2.21
C VAL A 85 -1.09 -25.67 2.49
N ASP A 86 -0.41 -26.21 1.47
CA ASP A 86 0.98 -26.68 1.55
C ASP A 86 1.67 -26.45 0.19
N GLY A 87 2.44 -25.35 0.12
CA GLY A 87 2.93 -24.81 -1.15
C GLY A 87 1.76 -24.50 -2.08
N SER A 88 1.81 -25.00 -3.32
CA SER A 88 0.70 -24.89 -4.27
C SER A 88 -0.40 -25.93 -4.06
N ASN A 89 -0.31 -26.84 -3.09
CA ASN A 89 -1.39 -27.80 -2.83
C ASN A 89 -2.36 -27.22 -1.80
N ILE A 90 -3.63 -27.55 -1.92
CA ILE A 90 -4.66 -27.18 -0.94
C ILE A 90 -5.55 -28.38 -0.65
N SER A 91 -5.96 -28.51 0.61
CA SER A 91 -6.87 -29.55 1.07
C SER A 91 -8.01 -28.93 1.87
N PHE A 92 -9.21 -29.48 1.71
CA PHE A 92 -10.42 -29.08 2.42
C PHE A 92 -11.05 -30.30 3.08
N HIS A 93 -11.60 -30.09 4.28
CA HIS A 93 -12.49 -30.99 4.98
C HIS A 93 -13.79 -30.22 5.27
N VAL A 94 -14.89 -30.67 4.68
CA VAL A 94 -16.20 -30.03 4.76
C VAL A 94 -17.18 -30.92 5.53
N VAL A 95 -17.89 -30.32 6.48
CA VAL A 95 -18.92 -30.99 7.29
C VAL A 95 -20.28 -30.34 7.02
N TYR A 96 -21.25 -31.15 6.58
CA TYR A 96 -22.62 -30.69 6.32
C TYR A 96 -23.42 -30.61 7.63
N ASN A 97 -23.87 -29.42 8.00
CA ASN A 97 -24.62 -29.16 9.22
C ASN A 97 -26.13 -28.97 8.97
N GLY A 98 -26.53 -28.76 7.71
CA GLY A 98 -27.91 -28.54 7.31
C GLY A 98 -28.81 -29.78 7.33
N PRO A 99 -30.12 -29.61 7.02
CA PRO A 99 -31.11 -30.69 7.06
C PRO A 99 -30.88 -31.78 5.99
N TYR A 100 -30.13 -31.46 4.93
CA TYR A 100 -29.76 -32.41 3.89
C TYR A 100 -28.39 -33.01 4.21
N ALA A 101 -28.33 -34.33 4.34
CA ALA A 101 -27.10 -35.10 4.57
C ALA A 101 -26.32 -34.68 5.84
N GLN A 102 -27.04 -34.27 6.89
CA GLN A 102 -26.45 -33.83 8.16
C GLN A 102 -25.39 -34.82 8.69
N GLY A 103 -24.22 -34.31 9.04
CA GLY A 103 -23.09 -35.09 9.54
C GLY A 103 -22.26 -35.79 8.46
N SER A 104 -22.61 -35.62 7.17
CA SER A 104 -21.76 -36.10 6.08
C SER A 104 -20.51 -35.23 5.97
N THR A 105 -19.38 -35.87 5.66
CA THR A 105 -18.09 -35.22 5.52
C THR A 105 -17.50 -35.45 4.14
N PHE A 106 -16.76 -34.46 3.63
CA PHE A 106 -16.10 -34.52 2.34
C PHE A 106 -14.67 -33.99 2.45
N ASP A 107 -13.71 -34.78 1.98
CA ASP A 107 -12.32 -34.37 1.83
C ASP A 107 -12.06 -34.06 0.36
N MET A 108 -11.43 -32.91 0.10
CA MET A 108 -11.13 -32.43 -1.24
C MET A 108 -9.69 -31.96 -1.30
N THR A 109 -9.05 -32.12 -2.47
CA THR A 109 -7.70 -31.62 -2.73
C THR A 109 -7.66 -30.83 -4.03
N GLY A 110 -6.77 -29.84 -4.08
CA GLY A 110 -6.54 -28.99 -5.24
C GLY A 110 -5.12 -28.48 -5.35
N THR A 111 -4.92 -27.71 -6.41
CA THR A 111 -3.71 -26.97 -6.73
C THR A 111 -4.06 -25.50 -6.91
N ILE A 112 -3.24 -24.62 -6.35
CA ILE A 112 -3.24 -23.18 -6.57
C ILE A 112 -2.25 -22.89 -7.71
N ASP A 113 -2.79 -22.45 -8.84
CA ASP A 113 -2.03 -22.04 -10.01
C ASP A 113 -1.30 -20.72 -9.74
N SER A 114 -0.29 -20.40 -10.56
CA SER A 114 0.54 -19.20 -10.36
C SER A 114 -0.23 -17.88 -10.48
N ASP A 115 -1.43 -17.90 -11.05
CA ASP A 115 -2.32 -16.75 -11.14
C ASP A 115 -3.35 -16.69 -9.98
N GLY A 116 -3.18 -17.55 -8.97
CA GLY A 116 -4.04 -17.68 -7.80
C GLY A 116 -5.32 -18.48 -8.04
N THR A 117 -5.61 -18.91 -9.28
CA THR A 117 -6.77 -19.77 -9.51
C THR A 117 -6.56 -21.10 -8.83
N ILE A 118 -7.62 -21.63 -8.22
CA ILE A 118 -7.56 -22.91 -7.52
C ILE A 118 -8.39 -23.92 -8.32
N SER A 119 -7.77 -25.06 -8.63
CA SER A 119 -8.37 -26.17 -9.36
C SER A 119 -8.17 -27.47 -8.60
N GLY A 120 -8.95 -28.51 -8.89
CA GLY A 120 -8.70 -29.82 -8.30
C GLY A 120 -9.61 -30.89 -8.84
N THR A 121 -9.31 -32.13 -8.45
CA THR A 121 -10.02 -33.30 -8.94
C THR A 121 -10.27 -34.26 -7.78
N VAL A 122 -11.55 -34.64 -7.64
CA VAL A 122 -12.08 -35.73 -6.81
C VAL A 122 -12.69 -35.30 -5.46
N PRO A 123 -13.95 -35.71 -5.18
CA PRO A 123 -14.90 -36.29 -6.14
C PRO A 123 -15.42 -35.28 -7.18
N TRP A 124 -15.08 -33.99 -7.07
CA TRP A 124 -15.69 -32.92 -7.85
C TRP A 124 -14.71 -32.36 -8.91
N GLN A 125 -15.22 -32.02 -10.10
CA GLN A 125 -14.57 -31.02 -10.98
C GLN A 125 -15.04 -29.67 -10.47
N TRP A 126 -14.11 -28.84 -10.01
CA TRP A 126 -14.43 -27.51 -9.48
C TRP A 126 -13.65 -26.45 -10.25
N SER A 127 -14.33 -25.34 -10.50
CA SER A 127 -13.77 -24.11 -11.02
C SER A 127 -14.22 -23.00 -10.08
N LEU A 128 -13.28 -22.22 -9.57
CA LEU A 128 -13.60 -20.98 -8.87
C LEU A 128 -14.12 -19.96 -9.88
N ASP A 129 -15.28 -19.38 -9.55
CA ASP A 129 -15.72 -18.12 -10.17
C ASP A 129 -15.50 -17.00 -9.14
N GLY A 130 -14.68 -16.01 -9.48
CA GLY A 130 -14.60 -14.74 -8.74
C GLY A 130 -13.36 -14.49 -7.87
N HIS A 131 -12.84 -15.45 -7.10
CA HIS A 131 -11.71 -15.22 -6.19
C HIS A 131 -10.46 -16.06 -6.52
N LYS A 132 -9.30 -15.43 -6.38
CA LYS A 132 -7.96 -16.00 -6.57
C LYS A 132 -7.24 -15.97 -5.23
N ALA A 133 -6.54 -17.04 -4.89
CA ALA A 133 -5.55 -17.00 -3.81
C ALA A 133 -4.51 -15.94 -4.16
N ILE A 134 -4.08 -15.16 -3.16
CA ILE A 134 -3.11 -14.09 -3.37
C ILE A 134 -1.80 -14.54 -2.75
N LYS A 135 -0.71 -14.32 -3.46
CA LYS A 135 0.61 -14.72 -2.98
C LYS A 135 1.07 -13.80 -1.85
N ASP A 136 1.62 -14.37 -0.80
CA ASP A 136 2.30 -13.73 0.33
C ASP A 136 3.60 -14.52 0.53
N THR A 137 4.68 -14.06 -0.12
CA THR A 137 5.92 -14.83 -0.29
C THR A 137 6.74 -14.92 1.00
N ASP A 138 6.64 -13.95 1.90
CA ASP A 138 7.42 -13.90 3.14
C ASP A 138 6.61 -14.14 4.41
N HIS A 139 5.31 -14.38 4.27
CA HIS A 139 4.38 -14.79 5.32
C HIS A 139 4.27 -13.76 6.44
N ASP A 140 4.43 -12.49 6.11
CA ASP A 140 4.30 -11.41 7.08
C ASP A 140 2.84 -10.99 7.33
N GLY A 141 1.93 -11.48 6.48
CA GLY A 141 0.49 -11.21 6.52
C GLY A 141 0.02 -10.21 5.47
N VAL A 142 0.93 -9.62 4.69
CA VAL A 142 0.67 -8.69 3.59
C VAL A 142 0.95 -9.37 2.26
N THR A 143 -0.02 -9.35 1.36
CA THR A 143 0.15 -9.97 0.04
C THR A 143 1.19 -9.27 -0.82
N ASP A 144 1.90 -9.99 -1.69
CA ASP A 144 2.96 -9.49 -2.59
C ASP A 144 2.54 -8.25 -3.43
N GLY A 145 1.24 -8.10 -3.72
CA GLY A 145 0.72 -6.96 -4.48
C GLY A 145 0.54 -5.68 -3.67
N GLN A 146 0.57 -5.79 -2.34
CA GLN A 146 0.44 -4.70 -1.37
C GLN A 146 1.69 -4.54 -0.51
N ASP A 147 2.56 -5.54 -0.50
CA ASP A 147 3.82 -5.54 0.24
C ASP A 147 4.90 -4.70 -0.48
N PHE A 148 5.41 -3.71 0.25
CA PHE A 148 6.48 -2.83 -0.18
C PHE A 148 7.86 -3.33 0.30
N CYS A 149 7.90 -4.23 1.27
CA CYS A 149 9.08 -4.69 1.96
C CYS A 149 9.23 -6.21 1.90
N PRO A 150 9.51 -6.77 0.70
CA PRO A 150 9.63 -8.22 0.56
C PRO A 150 10.72 -8.78 1.46
N LEU A 151 10.46 -9.98 1.98
CA LEU A 151 11.32 -10.70 2.93
C LEU A 151 11.35 -10.03 4.31
N THR A 152 10.20 -9.56 4.78
CA THR A 152 10.00 -9.09 6.14
C THR A 152 10.35 -10.20 7.13
N GLY A 153 11.58 -10.13 7.64
CA GLY A 153 12.00 -10.97 8.74
C GLY A 153 11.27 -10.60 10.03
N SER A 154 11.32 -11.51 11.00
CA SER A 154 10.96 -11.18 12.38
C SER A 154 11.70 -9.90 12.81
N ASP A 155 10.97 -8.94 13.35
CA ASP A 155 11.58 -7.76 13.95
C ASP A 155 12.56 -8.19 15.06
N ILE A 156 13.55 -7.36 15.33
CA ILE A 156 14.55 -7.66 16.35
C ILE A 156 13.88 -7.87 17.71
N SER A 157 14.36 -8.85 18.48
CA SER A 157 13.79 -9.19 19.79
C SER A 157 13.73 -7.95 20.68
N TRP A 158 12.55 -7.68 21.24
CA TRP A 158 12.28 -6.53 22.09
C TRP A 158 13.41 -6.26 23.08
N ASP A 159 13.98 -5.06 22.99
CA ASP A 159 14.92 -4.56 23.98
C ASP A 159 14.26 -3.43 24.77
N GLU A 160 14.09 -3.67 26.07
CA GLU A 160 13.57 -2.67 26.99
C GLU A 160 14.42 -1.39 27.02
N SER A 161 15.67 -1.41 26.54
CA SER A 161 16.58 -0.27 26.52
C SER A 161 16.27 0.80 25.47
N TRP A 162 15.42 0.53 24.47
CA TRP A 162 15.17 1.42 23.31
C TRP A 162 14.43 2.73 23.63
N GLY A 163 14.02 2.92 24.88
CA GLY A 163 13.39 4.15 25.36
C GLY A 163 11.86 4.14 25.22
N ALA A 164 11.23 5.24 25.60
CA ALA A 164 9.77 5.36 25.60
C ALA A 164 9.24 5.65 24.18
N ASN A 165 8.03 5.18 23.90
CA ASN A 165 7.26 5.39 22.68
C ASN A 165 7.97 4.89 21.42
N ARG A 166 8.45 3.65 21.49
CA ARG A 166 9.07 2.93 20.37
C ARG A 166 8.20 1.80 19.88
N TRP A 167 8.20 1.62 18.57
CA TRP A 167 7.36 0.70 17.84
C TRP A 167 8.18 -0.48 17.33
N GLN A 168 7.61 -1.67 17.43
CA GLN A 168 8.10 -2.90 16.82
C GLN A 168 6.90 -3.72 16.35
N VAL A 169 7.09 -4.58 15.36
CA VAL A 169 6.07 -5.57 14.99
C VAL A 169 6.36 -6.91 15.65
N GLN A 170 5.33 -7.56 16.20
CA GLN A 170 5.41 -8.89 16.76
C GLN A 170 4.12 -9.64 16.45
N ASP A 171 4.24 -10.83 15.85
CA ASP A 171 3.12 -11.68 15.44
C ASP A 171 2.12 -10.91 14.56
N GLY A 172 2.64 -10.13 13.59
CA GLY A 172 1.86 -9.30 12.66
C GLY A 172 1.23 -8.04 13.29
N VAL A 173 1.43 -7.79 14.58
CA VAL A 173 0.81 -6.66 15.31
C VAL A 173 1.87 -5.65 15.74
N TRP A 174 1.58 -4.35 15.59
CA TRP A 174 2.45 -3.28 16.08
C TRP A 174 2.32 -3.12 17.59
N TRP A 175 3.45 -3.13 18.30
CA TRP A 175 3.54 -2.91 19.75
C TRP A 175 4.29 -1.63 20.06
N GLN A 176 3.72 -0.80 20.94
CA GLN A 176 4.37 0.42 21.43
C GLN A 176 4.89 0.24 22.85
N ASN A 177 6.16 0.62 23.07
CA ASN A 177 6.72 0.74 24.42
C ASN A 177 6.16 1.96 25.14
N LYS A 178 5.22 1.76 26.07
CA LYS A 178 4.75 2.84 26.94
C LYS A 178 5.41 2.74 28.30
N VAL A 179 5.96 3.86 28.76
CA VAL A 179 6.44 4.01 30.15
C VAL A 179 5.34 4.71 30.95
N LYS A 180 4.65 3.97 31.83
CA LYS A 180 3.66 4.54 32.75
C LYS A 180 4.15 4.38 34.17
N LYS A 181 4.41 5.50 34.87
CA LYS A 181 4.91 5.51 36.26
C LYS A 181 6.20 4.68 36.46
N GLY A 182 7.09 4.69 35.47
CA GLY A 182 8.35 3.94 35.51
C GLY A 182 8.24 2.45 35.18
N ILE A 183 7.02 1.93 34.98
CA ILE A 183 6.79 0.56 34.50
C ILE A 183 6.68 0.60 32.97
N LYS A 184 7.50 -0.20 32.30
CA LYS A 184 7.43 -0.42 30.85
C LYS A 184 6.39 -1.49 30.60
N THR A 185 5.34 -1.18 29.85
CA THR A 185 4.36 -2.17 29.43
C THR A 185 4.11 -1.98 27.94
N PRO A 186 4.56 -2.94 27.10
CA PRO A 186 4.19 -2.95 25.70
C PRO A 186 2.67 -2.91 25.57
N THR A 187 2.17 -2.06 24.68
CA THR A 187 0.73 -2.00 24.36
C THR A 187 0.57 -2.31 22.90
N ALA A 188 -0.23 -3.34 22.58
CA ALA A 188 -0.61 -3.66 21.22
C ALA A 188 -1.42 -2.50 20.62
N SER A 189 -1.16 -2.19 19.35
CA SER A 189 -1.96 -1.28 18.54
C SER A 189 -3.09 -2.04 17.86
N VAL A 190 -4.03 -1.28 17.33
CA VAL A 190 -5.03 -1.78 16.38
C VAL A 190 -4.43 -2.01 14.98
N ASN A 191 -3.26 -1.42 14.71
CA ASN A 191 -2.56 -1.54 13.43
C ASN A 191 -1.79 -2.86 13.36
N THR A 192 -1.98 -3.59 12.27
CA THR A 192 -1.17 -4.75 11.86
C THR A 192 -0.04 -4.29 10.93
N ILE A 193 0.80 -5.21 10.49
CA ILE A 193 1.89 -4.92 9.55
C ILE A 193 1.40 -4.37 8.18
N ASP A 194 0.15 -4.62 7.81
CA ASP A 194 -0.52 -4.03 6.65
C ASP A 194 -0.53 -2.49 6.71
N TYR A 195 -0.55 -1.92 7.93
CA TYR A 195 -0.46 -0.47 8.12
C TYR A 195 0.84 0.11 7.55
N THR A 196 1.89 -0.70 7.48
CA THR A 196 3.20 -0.35 6.96
C THR A 196 3.54 -1.11 5.69
N TYR A 197 2.54 -1.65 5.00
CA TYR A 197 2.71 -2.31 3.70
C TYR A 197 3.79 -3.40 3.76
N GLY A 198 3.73 -4.26 4.79
CA GLY A 198 4.68 -5.35 5.05
C GLY A 198 5.94 -4.90 5.79
N CYS A 199 6.28 -3.61 5.78
CA CYS A 199 7.54 -3.16 6.37
C CYS A 199 7.57 -3.23 7.90
N ASN A 200 8.56 -3.93 8.48
CA ASN A 200 8.85 -3.88 9.91
C ASN A 200 9.61 -2.60 10.31
N GLY A 201 9.84 -2.41 11.62
CA GLY A 201 10.46 -1.17 12.13
C GLY A 201 11.89 -0.95 11.65
N HIS A 202 12.65 -2.03 11.45
CA HIS A 202 14.02 -1.96 10.96
C HIS A 202 14.07 -1.56 9.48
N GLN A 203 13.30 -2.24 8.63
CA GLN A 203 13.20 -1.95 7.20
C GLN A 203 12.78 -0.50 6.95
N ILE A 204 11.76 0.00 7.69
CA ILE A 204 11.32 1.40 7.60
C ILE A 204 12.49 2.36 7.85
N LEU A 205 13.25 2.15 8.92
CA LEU A 205 14.36 3.04 9.27
C LEU A 205 15.51 2.96 8.25
N GLU A 206 15.80 1.77 7.71
CA GLU A 206 16.81 1.60 6.66
C GLU A 206 16.41 2.30 5.36
N MET A 207 15.16 2.13 4.92
CA MET A 207 14.63 2.79 3.74
C MET A 207 14.67 4.30 3.90
N LEU A 208 14.16 4.84 5.00
CA LEU A 208 14.16 6.28 5.25
C LEU A 208 15.58 6.85 5.32
N ASN A 209 16.53 6.13 5.93
CA ASN A 209 17.94 6.53 5.94
C ASN A 209 18.57 6.46 4.54
N SER A 210 18.14 5.52 3.69
CA SER A 210 18.62 5.41 2.30
C SER A 210 18.07 6.53 1.41
N THR A 211 16.79 6.89 1.57
CA THR A 211 16.09 7.90 0.77
C THR A 211 16.47 9.31 1.17
N PHE A 212 16.46 9.61 2.47
CA PHE A 212 16.64 10.98 2.99
C PHE A 212 18.01 11.20 3.64
N GLY A 213 18.86 10.17 3.64
CA GLY A 213 20.19 10.22 4.23
C GLY A 213 20.18 10.22 5.77
N SER A 214 21.24 10.78 6.35
CA SER A 214 21.55 10.69 7.79
C SER A 214 20.59 11.37 8.77
N VAL A 215 19.47 11.94 8.28
CA VAL A 215 18.44 12.59 9.10
C VAL A 215 17.85 11.60 10.13
N MET A 216 17.91 10.30 9.84
CA MET A 216 17.38 9.23 10.70
C MET A 216 18.37 8.65 11.72
N ASN A 217 19.60 9.16 11.83
CA ASN A 217 20.62 8.60 12.73
C ASN A 217 20.18 8.47 14.20
N GLY A 218 19.34 9.39 14.69
CA GLY A 218 18.75 9.29 16.02
C GLY A 218 17.76 8.13 16.14
N HIS A 219 16.91 7.94 15.13
CA HIS A 219 15.91 6.88 15.10
C HIS A 219 16.52 5.50 14.89
N LEU A 220 17.60 5.39 14.11
CA LEU A 220 18.35 4.13 13.97
C LEU A 220 18.88 3.61 15.31
N LYS A 221 19.27 4.51 16.23
CA LYS A 221 19.76 4.13 17.56
C LYS A 221 18.64 3.75 18.54
N TYR A 222 17.50 4.44 18.46
CA TYR A 222 16.44 4.34 19.48
C TYR A 222 15.18 3.61 18.98
N GLY A 223 15.13 3.18 17.73
CA GLY A 223 13.97 2.53 17.12
C GLY A 223 12.93 3.50 16.53
N LEU A 224 11.89 2.92 15.95
CA LEU A 224 10.83 3.63 15.24
C LEU A 224 9.93 4.40 16.21
N SER A 225 9.73 5.69 15.99
CA SER A 225 8.82 6.54 16.79
C SER A 225 7.45 6.69 16.12
N SER A 226 6.43 7.09 16.88
CA SER A 226 5.07 7.33 16.34
C SER A 226 5.04 8.25 15.12
N SER A 227 5.75 9.39 15.15
CA SER A 227 5.75 10.32 14.01
C SER A 227 6.30 9.65 12.76
N VAL A 228 7.48 9.04 12.84
CA VAL A 228 8.09 8.32 11.71
C VAL A 228 7.19 7.19 11.19
N LEU A 229 6.51 6.44 12.06
CA LEU A 229 5.57 5.38 11.65
C LEU A 229 4.35 5.97 10.90
N GLU A 230 3.76 7.05 11.44
CA GLU A 230 2.62 7.73 10.83
C GLU A 230 2.98 8.41 9.51
N ASP A 231 4.16 9.02 9.46
CA ASP A 231 4.66 9.73 8.29
C ASP A 231 5.02 8.74 7.17
N PHE A 232 5.69 7.63 7.50
CA PHE A 232 5.95 6.54 6.55
C PHE A 232 4.66 5.99 5.95
N HIS A 233 3.64 5.73 6.78
CA HIS A 233 2.34 5.26 6.31
C HIS A 233 1.67 6.27 5.35
N LYS A 234 1.75 7.57 5.64
CA LYS A 234 1.17 8.60 4.77
C LYS A 234 1.93 8.76 3.46
N ASP A 235 3.26 8.77 3.52
CA ASP A 235 4.14 8.87 2.35
C ASP A 235 3.80 7.74 1.37
N LEU A 236 3.84 6.50 1.87
CA LEU A 236 3.63 5.32 1.04
C LEU A 236 2.19 5.08 0.59
N ALA A 237 1.23 5.89 1.03
CA ALA A 237 -0.16 5.75 0.64
C ALA A 237 -0.39 6.00 -0.86
N ASP A 238 0.50 6.74 -1.51
CA ASP A 238 0.49 6.92 -2.97
C ASP A 238 1.41 5.94 -3.73
N GLY A 239 2.03 5.00 -3.00
CA GLY A 239 2.93 3.98 -3.53
C GLY A 239 4.37 4.46 -3.78
N VAL A 240 4.71 5.67 -3.36
CA VAL A 240 6.05 6.24 -3.49
C VAL A 240 6.56 6.66 -2.11
N LEU A 241 7.85 6.44 -1.84
CA LEU A 241 8.51 6.94 -0.63
C LEU A 241 9.38 8.13 -1.01
N ASP A 242 8.81 9.34 -1.00
CA ASP A 242 9.49 10.57 -1.43
C ASP A 242 9.44 11.73 -0.42
N GLY A 243 8.86 11.48 0.76
CA GLY A 243 8.79 12.44 1.86
C GLY A 243 7.58 13.37 1.72
N MET A 244 6.61 12.97 0.91
CA MET A 244 5.41 13.74 0.64
C MET A 244 4.21 12.81 0.63
N TYR A 245 3.04 13.32 0.98
CA TYR A 245 1.80 12.56 0.86
C TYR A 245 0.77 13.35 0.07
N TYR A 246 0.10 12.64 -0.84
CA TYR A 246 -0.95 13.19 -1.67
C TYR A 246 -2.15 13.67 -0.84
N LEU A 247 -2.65 14.86 -1.17
CA LEU A 247 -3.83 15.45 -0.53
C LEU A 247 -5.05 15.42 -1.42
N GLU A 248 -4.93 16.00 -2.62
CA GLU A 248 -6.03 16.10 -3.58
C GLU A 248 -5.50 16.53 -4.96
N THR A 249 -6.37 16.41 -5.96
CA THR A 249 -6.19 17.00 -7.30
C THR A 249 -7.23 18.07 -7.51
N VAL A 250 -6.81 19.26 -7.92
CA VAL A 250 -7.69 20.34 -8.34
C VAL A 250 -7.71 20.44 -9.86
N THR A 251 -8.87 20.24 -10.46
CA THR A 251 -9.09 20.48 -11.90
C THR A 251 -9.44 21.94 -12.13
N VAL A 252 -8.67 22.61 -12.99
CA VAL A 252 -8.80 24.04 -13.29
C VAL A 252 -9.33 24.22 -14.72
N PRO A 253 -10.60 24.60 -14.91
CA PRO A 253 -11.16 24.80 -16.23
C PRO A 253 -10.52 26.00 -16.95
N ALA A 254 -10.07 25.79 -18.18
CA ALA A 254 -9.45 26.84 -18.98
C ALA A 254 -10.42 27.99 -19.30
N ASN A 255 -11.71 27.72 -19.36
CA ASN A 255 -12.78 28.70 -19.59
C ASN A 255 -13.33 29.34 -18.30
N GLY A 256 -12.73 29.04 -17.15
CA GLY A 256 -13.17 29.55 -15.85
C GLY A 256 -12.58 30.91 -15.52
N ALA A 257 -13.41 31.97 -15.58
CA ALA A 257 -13.01 33.31 -15.14
C ALA A 257 -12.95 33.47 -13.60
N SER A 258 -13.33 32.44 -12.84
CA SER A 258 -13.29 32.44 -11.38
C SER A 258 -12.26 31.41 -10.88
N PRO A 259 -11.47 31.72 -9.85
CA PRO A 259 -10.55 30.76 -9.26
C PRO A 259 -11.25 29.52 -8.70
N VAL A 260 -10.61 28.36 -8.82
CA VAL A 260 -11.01 27.11 -8.19
C VAL A 260 -10.14 26.89 -6.96
N SER A 261 -10.75 26.70 -5.79
CA SER A 261 -10.01 26.46 -4.54
C SER A 261 -9.82 24.98 -4.28
N SER A 262 -8.70 24.64 -3.64
CA SER A 262 -8.50 23.34 -3.00
C SER A 262 -9.56 23.12 -1.91
N SER A 263 -9.83 21.86 -1.60
CA SER A 263 -10.72 21.46 -0.51
C SER A 263 -10.00 21.52 0.83
N ASN A 264 -8.71 21.20 0.85
CA ASN A 264 -7.87 21.20 2.04
C ASN A 264 -7.36 22.60 2.34
N SER A 265 -7.26 22.91 3.64
CA SER A 265 -6.56 24.10 4.12
C SER A 265 -5.09 23.79 4.37
N PHE A 266 -4.21 24.68 3.93
CA PHE A 266 -2.77 24.47 4.01
C PHE A 266 -2.27 25.08 5.31
N LEU A 267 -1.85 24.25 6.24
CA LEU A 267 -1.49 24.68 7.60
C LEU A 267 -0.25 25.58 7.62
N VAL A 268 -0.30 26.65 8.43
CA VAL A 268 0.84 27.56 8.62
C VAL A 268 2.03 26.79 9.19
N GLY A 269 3.20 26.95 8.57
CA GLY A 269 4.44 26.31 8.99
C GLY A 269 4.72 24.95 8.34
N HIS A 270 3.80 24.43 7.52
CA HIS A 270 4.05 23.26 6.67
C HIS A 270 4.36 23.66 5.23
N ASN A 271 5.13 22.79 4.55
CA ASN A 271 5.49 22.95 3.14
C ASN A 271 4.69 21.98 2.29
N TYR A 272 4.38 22.41 1.07
CA TYR A 272 3.56 21.69 0.11
C TYR A 272 4.23 21.75 -1.25
N VAL A 273 3.91 20.78 -2.11
CA VAL A 273 4.29 20.79 -3.53
C VAL A 273 3.02 20.79 -4.36
N LEU A 274 2.94 21.74 -5.28
CA LEU A 274 1.89 21.83 -6.29
C LEU A 274 2.46 21.28 -7.60
N LYS A 275 1.94 20.16 -8.09
CA LYS A 275 2.35 19.57 -9.37
C LYS A 275 1.29 19.88 -10.43
N ALA A 276 1.53 20.89 -11.26
CA ALA A 276 0.63 21.27 -12.33
C ALA A 276 0.91 20.43 -13.58
N SER A 277 -0.15 19.94 -14.24
CA SER A 277 -0.03 19.10 -15.43
C SER A 277 -1.16 19.32 -16.45
N GLY A 278 -0.88 18.93 -17.69
CA GLY A 278 -1.85 18.91 -18.79
C GLY A 278 -1.74 20.11 -19.73
N THR A 279 -2.61 20.12 -20.73
CA THR A 279 -2.71 21.20 -21.71
C THR A 279 -4.17 21.58 -21.97
N ALA A 280 -4.38 22.83 -22.35
CA ALA A 280 -5.66 23.39 -22.75
C ALA A 280 -5.51 24.20 -24.05
N ASN A 281 -6.63 24.66 -24.60
CA ASN A 281 -6.63 25.47 -25.82
C ASN A 281 -7.33 26.80 -25.56
N ALA A 282 -6.73 27.90 -26.02
CA ALA A 282 -7.27 29.26 -25.91
C ALA A 282 -7.98 29.76 -27.19
N GLY A 283 -8.38 28.82 -28.05
CA GLY A 283 -8.83 29.14 -29.42
C GLY A 283 -7.68 29.61 -30.32
N ASP A 284 -8.00 30.07 -31.54
CA ASP A 284 -7.03 30.68 -32.47
C ASP A 284 -5.76 29.81 -32.77
N GLY A 285 -5.89 28.49 -32.62
CA GLY A 285 -4.80 27.54 -32.77
C GLY A 285 -3.73 27.60 -31.66
N ILE A 286 -4.05 28.18 -30.50
CA ILE A 286 -3.19 28.34 -29.33
C ILE A 286 -3.48 27.20 -28.34
N ALA A 287 -2.48 26.32 -28.16
CA ALA A 287 -2.42 25.42 -27.03
C ALA A 287 -1.59 26.06 -25.92
N PHE A 288 -1.90 25.75 -24.66
CA PHE A 288 -1.15 26.25 -23.50
C PHE A 288 -1.12 25.22 -22.38
N ASP A 289 -0.13 25.34 -21.50
CA ASP A 289 0.01 24.57 -20.26
C ASP A 289 0.08 25.52 -19.04
N ALA A 290 0.72 25.12 -17.94
CA ALA A 290 0.81 25.94 -16.74
C ALA A 290 1.61 27.25 -16.91
N ASP A 291 2.54 27.33 -17.88
CA ASP A 291 3.49 28.47 -18.01
C ASP A 291 3.95 28.73 -19.46
N TYR A 292 3.59 27.84 -20.40
CA TYR A 292 4.03 27.91 -21.79
C TYR A 292 2.84 27.80 -22.73
N SER A 293 2.98 28.41 -23.90
CA SER A 293 2.00 28.32 -24.98
C SER A 293 2.64 28.03 -26.33
N PHE A 294 1.85 27.46 -27.24
CA PHE A 294 2.23 27.18 -28.60
C PHE A 294 1.10 27.60 -29.54
N ARG A 295 1.40 28.48 -30.50
CA ARG A 295 0.44 28.89 -31.53
C ARG A 295 0.78 28.31 -32.88
N THR A 296 -0.13 27.49 -33.40
CA THR A 296 0.00 26.88 -34.73
C THR A 296 0.21 27.95 -35.80
N GLY A 297 1.27 27.78 -36.61
CA GLY A 297 1.60 28.66 -37.74
C GLY A 297 2.42 29.92 -37.39
N SER A 298 2.67 30.19 -36.10
CA SER A 298 3.51 31.34 -35.68
C SER A 298 4.60 30.94 -34.68
N SER A 299 4.32 30.01 -33.76
CA SER A 299 5.33 29.41 -32.89
C SER A 299 6.10 28.32 -33.62
N VAL A 300 7.41 28.27 -33.38
CA VAL A 300 8.28 27.15 -33.77
C VAL A 300 8.45 26.15 -32.62
N ASP A 301 8.39 26.64 -31.38
CA ASP A 301 8.50 25.90 -30.13
C ASP A 301 7.52 26.47 -29.09
N TRP A 302 7.33 25.79 -27.96
CA TRP A 302 6.58 26.30 -26.82
C TRP A 302 7.33 27.47 -26.17
N THR A 303 6.63 28.56 -25.90
CA THR A 303 7.21 29.81 -25.40
C THR A 303 6.46 30.33 -24.17
N ASP A 304 7.18 31.02 -23.30
CA ASP A 304 6.70 31.71 -22.08
C ASP A 304 5.95 33.02 -22.38
N ALA A 305 5.71 33.31 -23.66
CA ALA A 305 4.87 34.40 -24.11
C ALA A 305 3.95 33.88 -25.23
N VAL A 306 2.73 34.41 -25.27
CA VAL A 306 1.78 34.05 -26.32
C VAL A 306 2.15 34.77 -27.62
N SER A 307 2.66 34.00 -28.60
CA SER A 307 3.04 34.50 -29.93
C SER A 307 1.96 35.40 -30.53
N THR A 308 2.35 36.58 -31.03
CA THR A 308 1.53 37.67 -31.59
C THR A 308 0.60 38.41 -30.61
N TYR A 309 0.67 38.07 -29.32
CA TYR A 309 -0.06 38.72 -28.23
C TYR A 309 0.90 39.29 -27.18
N GLU A 310 2.14 39.61 -27.55
CA GLU A 310 3.22 40.00 -26.64
C GLU A 310 2.94 41.31 -25.87
N SER A 311 1.94 42.08 -26.28
CA SER A 311 1.47 43.26 -25.54
C SER A 311 0.74 42.93 -24.23
N TYR A 312 0.32 41.68 -24.03
CA TYR A 312 -0.44 41.22 -22.85
C TYR A 312 0.43 40.63 -21.73
N THR A 313 1.73 40.92 -21.74
CA THR A 313 2.77 40.34 -20.85
C THR A 313 3.05 38.87 -21.12
N ASP A 314 4.15 38.37 -20.57
CA ASP A 314 4.52 36.95 -20.55
C ASP A 314 3.47 36.11 -19.81
N GLN A 315 2.74 36.69 -18.85
CA GLN A 315 1.83 35.95 -17.99
C GLN A 315 0.55 35.42 -18.65
N LEU A 316 0.25 35.84 -19.88
CA LEU A 316 -1.01 35.49 -20.55
C LEU A 316 -1.08 33.97 -20.77
N LEU A 317 -2.18 33.36 -20.34
CA LEU A 317 -2.49 31.93 -20.29
C LEU A 317 -1.79 31.12 -19.17
N ASP A 318 -1.01 31.75 -18.30
CA ASP A 318 -0.39 31.07 -17.15
C ASP A 318 -1.43 30.54 -16.16
N LEU A 319 -1.06 29.46 -15.48
CA LEU A 319 -1.74 29.00 -14.28
C LEU A 319 -1.30 29.83 -13.06
N LYS A 320 -2.22 30.62 -12.53
CA LYS A 320 -2.03 31.42 -11.31
C LYS A 320 -2.28 30.63 -10.04
N VAL A 321 -1.56 30.99 -8.99
CA VAL A 321 -1.71 30.49 -7.61
C VAL A 321 -2.06 31.67 -6.70
N ASN A 322 -3.19 31.57 -6.00
CA ASN A 322 -3.73 32.66 -5.15
C ASN A 322 -3.85 34.01 -5.87
N GLY A 323 -4.20 33.98 -7.16
CA GLY A 323 -4.36 35.16 -8.00
C GLY A 323 -3.04 35.78 -8.49
N GLY A 324 -1.89 35.27 -8.07
CA GLY A 324 -0.57 35.68 -8.56
C GLY A 324 0.00 34.69 -9.57
N SER A 325 0.79 35.17 -10.53
CA SER A 325 1.66 34.31 -11.35
C SER A 325 2.83 33.80 -10.50
N VAL A 326 3.20 32.55 -10.72
CA VAL A 326 4.34 31.89 -10.06
C VAL A 326 5.29 31.39 -11.15
N ASN A 327 6.55 31.19 -10.80
CA ASN A 327 7.51 30.59 -11.72
C ASN A 327 7.40 29.07 -11.63
N TRP A 328 6.84 28.44 -12.67
CA TRP A 328 6.68 26.98 -12.75
C TRP A 328 7.96 26.26 -13.18
N GLY A 329 8.97 27.01 -13.63
CA GLY A 329 10.28 26.50 -14.05
C GLY A 329 10.46 26.57 -15.56
N GLY A 330 11.47 25.84 -16.06
CA GLY A 330 11.70 25.74 -17.50
C GLY A 330 10.72 24.80 -18.19
N TYR A 331 10.51 25.00 -19.49
CA TYR A 331 9.62 24.18 -20.32
C TYR A 331 9.84 22.68 -20.12
N SER A 332 8.73 21.97 -19.90
CA SER A 332 8.68 20.51 -19.76
C SER A 332 7.92 19.93 -20.94
N SER A 333 8.53 19.04 -21.71
CA SER A 333 7.84 18.34 -22.81
C SER A 333 6.73 17.39 -22.35
N LEU A 334 6.65 17.13 -21.05
CA LEU A 334 5.56 16.39 -20.42
C LEU A 334 4.41 17.32 -19.97
N HIS A 335 4.55 18.64 -20.16
CA HIS A 335 3.64 19.66 -19.67
C HIS A 335 3.31 19.45 -18.19
N SER A 336 4.36 19.19 -17.40
CA SER A 336 4.27 18.91 -15.98
C SER A 336 5.37 19.66 -15.23
N TYR A 337 4.95 20.37 -14.18
CA TYR A 337 5.75 21.34 -13.44
C TYR A 337 5.55 21.16 -11.95
N SER A 338 6.49 21.63 -11.13
CA SER A 338 6.41 21.55 -9.67
C SER A 338 6.72 22.89 -9.04
N TYR A 339 5.90 23.31 -8.09
CA TYR A 339 6.07 24.55 -7.36
C TYR A 339 5.97 24.32 -5.85
N GLU A 340 6.99 24.81 -5.13
CA GLU A 340 7.05 24.77 -3.67
C GLU A 340 6.15 25.84 -3.07
N PHE A 341 5.26 25.44 -2.18
CA PHE A 341 4.26 26.33 -1.58
C PHE A 341 4.26 26.22 -0.05
N ALA A 342 4.40 27.36 0.63
CA ALA A 342 4.31 27.42 2.08
C ALA A 342 2.85 27.60 2.52
N GLY A 343 2.38 26.81 3.48
CA GLY A 343 1.00 26.89 3.96
C GLY A 343 0.65 28.22 4.63
N LEU A 344 -0.55 28.72 4.34
CA LEU A 344 -1.02 30.05 4.76
C LEU A 344 -2.17 30.03 5.78
N GLY A 345 -2.58 28.83 6.22
CA GLY A 345 -3.74 28.59 7.07
C GLY A 345 -5.08 28.57 6.34
N SER A 346 -5.08 28.58 5.00
CA SER A 346 -6.28 28.62 4.15
C SER A 346 -6.14 27.67 2.96
N PRO A 347 -7.24 27.37 2.25
CA PRO A 347 -7.16 26.74 0.93
C PRO A 347 -6.35 27.58 -0.06
N VAL A 348 -5.74 26.91 -1.03
CA VAL A 348 -5.04 27.53 -2.17
C VAL A 348 -6.01 27.61 -3.35
N SER A 349 -5.96 28.68 -4.14
CA SER A 349 -6.82 28.85 -5.33
C SER A 349 -6.00 28.90 -6.62
N PHE A 350 -6.57 28.35 -7.68
CA PHE A 350 -5.95 28.25 -9.00
C PHE A 350 -6.82 28.87 -10.08
N GLN A 351 -6.21 29.48 -11.08
CA GLN A 351 -6.91 30.10 -12.20
C GLN A 351 -5.99 30.24 -13.42
N VAL A 352 -6.47 29.92 -14.62
CA VAL A 352 -5.79 30.31 -15.87
C VAL A 352 -5.95 31.80 -16.09
N TYR A 353 -4.88 32.54 -16.38
CA TYR A 353 -4.98 33.96 -16.68
C TYR A 353 -5.28 34.22 -18.15
N ASP A 354 -6.54 34.50 -18.46
CA ASP A 354 -6.94 34.93 -19.80
C ASP A 354 -7.63 36.30 -19.77
N VAL A 355 -7.57 37.01 -20.89
CA VAL A 355 -8.37 38.19 -21.19
C VAL A 355 -9.71 37.85 -21.86
N TYR A 356 -9.86 36.64 -22.41
CA TYR A 356 -11.09 36.18 -23.07
C TYR A 356 -11.40 34.68 -22.85
N TYR A 357 -11.74 34.29 -21.64
CA TYR A 357 -12.11 32.91 -21.27
C TYR A 357 -13.10 32.13 -22.15
N PRO A 358 -14.16 32.73 -22.77
CA PRO A 358 -15.23 31.95 -23.39
C PRO A 358 -14.84 31.05 -24.57
N ASN A 359 -13.70 31.31 -25.24
CA ASN A 359 -13.21 30.45 -26.33
C ASN A 359 -12.25 29.35 -25.85
N ASN A 360 -11.94 29.31 -24.55
CA ASN A 360 -11.04 28.31 -24.01
C ASN A 360 -11.72 26.96 -23.88
N THR A 361 -10.94 25.89 -24.03
CA THR A 361 -11.41 24.51 -23.89
C THR A 361 -10.35 23.65 -23.22
N GLY A 362 -10.79 22.59 -22.55
CA GLY A 362 -9.90 21.72 -21.76
C GLY A 362 -9.70 22.23 -20.33
N ASN A 363 -8.83 21.54 -19.60
CA ASN A 363 -8.53 21.83 -18.20
C ASN A 363 -7.02 21.60 -17.96
N LEU A 364 -6.50 22.30 -16.96
CA LEU A 364 -5.25 21.91 -16.31
C LEU A 364 -5.57 21.18 -15.01
N THR A 365 -4.64 20.38 -14.51
CA THR A 365 -4.76 19.69 -13.21
C THR A 365 -3.62 20.08 -12.29
N VAL A 366 -3.90 20.20 -11.00
CA VAL A 366 -2.89 20.43 -9.97
C VAL A 366 -3.01 19.36 -8.90
N ASP A 367 -2.05 18.46 -8.86
CA ASP A 367 -1.91 17.51 -7.74
C ASP A 367 -1.20 18.21 -6.58
N ILE A 368 -1.74 18.05 -5.38
CA ILE A 368 -1.27 18.70 -4.17
C ILE A 368 -0.67 17.65 -3.25
N TYR A 369 0.55 17.89 -2.81
CA TYR A 369 1.26 17.04 -1.85
C TYR A 369 1.68 17.87 -0.63
N ALA A 370 1.58 17.30 0.56
CA ALA A 370 2.15 17.86 1.78
C ALA A 370 3.49 17.19 2.08
N LYS A 371 4.50 17.97 2.47
CA LYS A 371 5.80 17.44 2.89
C LYS A 371 5.78 17.01 4.35
N ILE A 372 6.50 15.93 4.65
CA ILE A 372 6.72 15.38 5.99
C ILE A 372 7.83 16.14 6.73
#